data_AF-A0A420DSK5-F1
#
_entry.id   AF-A0A420DSK5-F1
#
_cell.length_a   1.000
_cell.length_b   1.000
_cell.length_c   1.000
_cell.angle_alpha   90.00
_cell.angle_beta   90.00
_cell.angle_gamma   90.00
#
_symmetry.space_group_name_H-M   'P 1'
#
loop_
_entity.id
_entity.type
_entity.pdbx_description
1 polymer ?
#
loop_
_entity_poly.entity_id
_entity_poly.type
_entity_poly.pdbx_seq_one_letter_code
_entity_poly.pdbx_strand_id
1 'polypeptide(L)'
;MIMKLFPLVFLLIGIGAGVGAGIFLRPDTSLEAAITEEGSAHADDASEGTSDKSSDDHAQEDHVKDETESHEYAKLNNQFVVPIVAEERVIALVVIALSIEVAAGKTEAVFLREPKVRDSFLQVLFDHANIGGFEGNFTNAEMLGRLRTALKEVGQRDLGKDIVKDVLIVEIARQDY
;
A
#
# COMPACT_ATOMS: atom_id res chain seq x y z
N MET A 1 -56.66 4.54 19.46
CA MET A 1 -55.23 4.63 19.85
C MET A 1 -54.34 3.52 19.25
N ILE A 2 -54.73 2.89 18.13
CA ILE A 2 -53.93 1.80 17.50
C ILE A 2 -52.89 2.31 16.49
N MET A 3 -53.10 3.52 15.94
CA MET A 3 -52.24 4.10 14.88
C MET A 3 -50.84 4.54 15.36
N LYS A 4 -50.63 4.67 16.68
CA LYS A 4 -49.34 5.04 17.29
C LYS A 4 -48.51 3.83 17.72
N LEU A 5 -49.10 2.63 17.73
CA LEU A 5 -48.39 1.40 18.08
C LEU A 5 -47.61 0.85 16.88
N PHE A 6 -48.17 1.01 15.67
CA PHE A 6 -47.51 0.64 14.41
C PHE A 6 -46.10 1.23 14.25
N PRO A 7 -45.85 2.54 14.40
CA PRO A 7 -44.50 3.09 14.27
C PRO A 7 -43.54 2.57 15.33
N LEU A 8 -44.01 2.30 16.56
CA LEU A 8 -43.16 1.78 17.64
C LEU A 8 -42.76 0.32 17.41
N VAL A 9 -43.69 -0.49 16.89
CA VAL A 9 -43.42 -1.89 16.53
C VAL A 9 -42.49 -1.97 15.32
N PHE A 10 -42.70 -1.14 14.30
CA PHE A 10 -41.78 -1.06 13.16
C PHE A 10 -40.39 -0.58 13.56
N LEU A 11 -40.29 0.35 14.51
CA LEU A 11 -39.00 0.80 15.06
C LEU A 11 -38.27 -0.34 15.77
N LEU A 12 -38.97 -1.09 16.63
CA LEU A 12 -38.37 -2.22 17.35
C LEU A 12 -37.95 -3.35 16.40
N ILE A 13 -38.76 -3.66 15.39
CA ILE A 13 -38.44 -4.66 14.37
C ILE A 13 -37.27 -4.20 13.52
N GLY A 14 -37.22 -2.92 13.12
CA GLY A 14 -36.11 -2.37 12.34
C GLY A 14 -34.78 -2.42 13.10
N ILE A 15 -34.79 -2.06 14.39
CA ILE A 15 -33.60 -2.16 15.24
C ILE A 15 -33.18 -3.62 15.43
N GLY A 16 -34.13 -4.51 15.74
CA GLY A 16 -33.85 -5.93 15.93
C GLY A 16 -33.32 -6.61 14.67
N ALA A 17 -33.92 -6.31 13.51
CA ALA A 17 -33.48 -6.83 12.22
C ALA A 17 -32.11 -6.26 11.81
N GLY A 18 -31.86 -4.98 12.05
CA GLY A 18 -30.57 -4.35 11.73
C GLY A 18 -29.42 -4.92 12.57
N VAL A 19 -29.60 -5.03 13.89
CA VAL A 19 -28.58 -5.60 14.78
C VAL A 19 -28.39 -7.09 14.52
N GLY A 20 -29.46 -7.84 14.33
CA GLY A 20 -29.39 -9.27 14.03
C GLY A 20 -28.69 -9.57 12.71
N ALA A 21 -29.04 -8.83 11.64
CA ALA A 21 -28.38 -8.95 10.35
C ALA A 21 -26.90 -8.54 10.43
N GLY A 22 -26.57 -7.47 11.15
CA GLY A 22 -25.19 -7.04 11.34
C GLY A 22 -24.32 -8.05 12.09
N ILE A 23 -24.88 -8.81 13.03
CA ILE A 23 -24.15 -9.89 13.71
C ILE A 23 -24.05 -11.13 12.82
N PHE A 24 -25.09 -11.46 12.06
CA PHE A 24 -25.11 -12.64 11.20
C PHE A 24 -24.27 -12.50 9.92
N LEU A 25 -24.20 -11.29 9.36
CA LEU A 25 -23.43 -10.99 8.13
C LEU A 25 -22.02 -10.47 8.44
N ARG A 26 -21.60 -10.46 9.72
CA ARG A 26 -20.21 -10.14 10.06
C ARG A 26 -19.32 -11.17 9.37
N PRO A 27 -18.48 -10.76 8.41
CA PRO A 27 -17.53 -11.68 7.80
C PRO A 27 -16.54 -12.13 8.88
N ASP A 28 -16.20 -13.41 8.89
CA ASP A 28 -15.13 -13.91 9.74
C ASP A 28 -13.84 -13.19 9.35
N THR A 29 -13.42 -12.25 10.19
CA THR A 29 -12.19 -11.48 10.01
C THR A 29 -10.99 -12.38 10.31
N SER A 30 -10.73 -13.30 9.39
CA SER A 30 -9.41 -13.80 9.09
C SER A 30 -9.09 -13.35 7.67
N LEU A 31 -8.21 -12.35 7.56
CA LEU A 31 -7.87 -11.49 6.41
C LEU A 31 -8.62 -10.15 6.35
N GLU A 32 -7.80 -9.12 6.11
CA GLU A 32 -8.16 -7.75 5.72
C GLU A 32 -8.60 -6.78 6.82
N ALA A 33 -7.65 -6.44 7.69
CA ALA A 33 -7.51 -5.06 8.14
C ALA A 33 -6.85 -4.23 7.03
N ALA A 34 -7.66 -3.64 6.14
CA ALA A 34 -7.20 -2.63 5.19
C ALA A 34 -8.34 -1.69 4.74
N ILE A 35 -8.28 -0.44 5.26
CA ILE A 35 -8.64 0.85 4.61
C ILE A 35 -10.16 1.10 4.48
N THR A 36 -10.79 2.17 4.98
CA THR A 36 -10.57 3.58 4.58
C THR A 36 -11.42 4.54 5.46
N GLU A 37 -10.77 5.57 6.00
CA GLU A 37 -11.13 7.00 6.04
C GLU A 37 -12.42 7.55 6.67
N GLU A 38 -12.26 8.81 7.10
CA GLU A 38 -13.02 9.61 8.04
C GLU A 38 -14.33 10.23 7.51
N GLY A 39 -15.16 10.69 8.46
CA GLY A 39 -16.32 11.55 8.20
C GLY A 39 -17.08 12.03 9.45
N SER A 40 -16.46 12.93 10.22
CA SER A 40 -16.98 13.88 11.23
C SER A 40 -18.49 13.93 11.57
N ALA A 41 -18.84 13.87 12.88
CA ALA A 41 -19.47 14.98 13.63
C ALA A 41 -19.88 14.60 15.09
N HIS A 42 -19.32 15.36 16.05
CA HIS A 42 -19.76 15.70 17.41
C HIS A 42 -20.74 14.82 18.23
N ALA A 43 -20.34 14.48 19.46
CA ALA A 43 -20.80 15.18 20.69
C ALA A 43 -20.05 14.68 21.94
N ASP A 44 -19.73 15.63 22.82
CA ASP A 44 -19.20 15.44 24.19
C ASP A 44 -20.08 14.53 25.05
N ASP A 45 -19.48 13.74 25.95
CA ASP A 45 -19.45 14.04 27.39
C ASP A 45 -18.88 12.86 28.22
N ALA A 46 -18.35 13.24 29.37
CA ALA A 46 -17.51 12.53 30.33
C ALA A 46 -17.99 11.16 30.87
N SER A 47 -17.04 10.34 31.32
CA SER A 47 -16.80 10.09 32.75
C SER A 47 -15.90 8.88 33.01
N GLU A 48 -15.14 9.02 34.10
CA GLU A 48 -14.10 8.22 34.73
C GLU A 48 -14.35 6.70 34.87
N GLY A 49 -13.24 5.94 34.96
CA GLY A 49 -13.25 4.56 35.43
C GLY A 49 -11.85 3.95 35.48
N THR A 50 -11.23 4.00 36.66
CA THR A 50 -9.86 3.56 36.98
C THR A 50 -9.61 2.05 36.81
N SER A 51 -8.33 1.68 36.61
CA SER A 51 -7.59 0.53 37.20
C SER A 51 -6.82 -0.37 36.21
N ASP A 52 -5.51 -0.10 36.13
CA ASP A 52 -4.38 -1.02 36.42
C ASP A 52 -4.56 -2.53 36.10
N LYS A 53 -3.87 -3.02 35.04
CA LYS A 53 -2.81 -4.07 35.12
C LYS A 53 -2.51 -4.78 33.79
N SER A 54 -1.23 -4.72 33.42
CA SER A 54 -0.37 -5.83 32.92
C SER A 54 -0.43 -6.32 31.47
N SER A 55 0.80 -6.65 30.99
CA SER A 55 1.25 -7.25 29.71
C SER A 55 1.18 -6.28 28.52
N ASP A 56 2.27 -5.64 28.06
CA ASP A 56 3.62 -6.13 27.76
C ASP A 56 3.60 -7.52 27.13
N ASP A 57 3.28 -7.55 25.84
CA ASP A 57 3.60 -8.65 24.93
C ASP A 57 3.86 -8.09 23.52
N HIS A 58 4.89 -7.26 23.39
CA HIS A 58 5.57 -7.12 22.11
C HIS A 58 6.64 -8.20 22.05
N ALA A 59 6.24 -9.32 21.45
CA ALA A 59 7.04 -10.50 21.18
C ALA A 59 8.48 -10.13 20.81
N GLN A 60 9.35 -10.50 21.75
CA GLN A 60 10.78 -10.54 21.60
C GLN A 60 11.10 -11.81 20.80
N GLU A 61 11.24 -11.68 19.48
CA GLU A 61 11.97 -12.68 18.69
C GLU A 61 13.44 -12.30 18.67
N ASP A 62 14.13 -12.91 19.62
CA ASP A 62 15.58 -12.91 19.73
C ASP A 62 16.10 -14.02 18.80
N HIS A 63 16.55 -13.69 17.58
CA HIS A 63 17.46 -14.56 16.83
C HIS A 63 18.33 -13.79 15.83
N VAL A 64 19.65 -13.87 16.13
CA VAL A 64 20.82 -13.63 15.29
C VAL A 64 21.27 -12.16 15.17
N LYS A 65 22.16 -11.76 16.10
CA LYS A 65 23.27 -10.86 15.79
C LYS A 65 24.15 -11.52 14.72
N ASP A 66 23.73 -11.38 13.49
CA ASP A 66 24.69 -11.14 12.42
C ASP A 66 24.99 -9.64 12.52
N GLU A 67 26.20 -9.20 12.22
CA GLU A 67 26.45 -7.77 11.99
C GLU A 67 25.86 -7.36 10.62
N THR A 68 24.60 -7.78 10.36
CA THR A 68 23.81 -7.43 9.19
C THR A 68 23.46 -5.96 9.30
N GLU A 69 23.93 -5.17 8.34
CA GLU A 69 23.36 -3.84 8.11
C GLU A 69 21.83 -4.00 8.08
N SER A 70 21.14 -3.46 9.09
CA SER A 70 19.69 -3.52 9.11
C SER A 70 19.15 -2.68 7.95
N HIS A 71 18.29 -3.30 7.15
CA HIS A 71 17.62 -2.66 6.03
C HIS A 71 16.13 -2.54 6.34
N GLU A 72 15.55 -1.43 5.91
CA GLU A 72 14.12 -1.16 5.96
C GLU A 72 13.57 -1.06 4.55
N TYR A 73 12.25 -1.24 4.41
CA TYR A 73 11.58 -1.19 3.13
C TYR A 73 10.52 -0.09 3.13
N ALA A 74 10.74 0.93 2.30
CA ALA A 74 9.77 1.99 2.05
C ALA A 74 8.90 1.59 0.85
N LYS A 75 7.70 1.07 1.09
CA LYS A 75 6.73 0.81 0.00
C LYS A 75 6.21 2.13 -0.54
N LEU A 76 6.33 2.36 -1.85
CA LEU A 76 5.80 3.57 -2.46
C LEU A 76 4.27 3.53 -2.51
N ASN A 77 3.65 4.68 -2.29
CA ASN A 77 2.20 4.81 -2.29
C ASN A 77 1.68 4.78 -3.72
N ASN A 78 0.65 3.99 -3.98
CA ASN A 78 0.03 3.78 -5.29
C ASN A 78 0.94 3.12 -6.33
N GLN A 79 0.35 2.29 -7.18
CA GLN A 79 1.03 1.66 -8.30
C GLN A 79 1.40 2.69 -9.38
N PHE A 80 2.42 2.37 -10.17
CA PHE A 80 2.82 3.09 -11.38
C PHE A 80 2.06 2.51 -12.57
N VAL A 81 1.54 3.38 -13.43
CA VAL A 81 0.80 2.97 -14.63
C VAL A 81 1.53 3.51 -15.85
N VAL A 82 1.89 2.62 -16.76
CA VAL A 82 2.78 2.89 -17.89
C VAL A 82 2.10 2.40 -19.18
N PRO A 83 1.68 3.30 -20.09
CA PRO A 83 1.14 2.91 -21.38
C PRO A 83 2.26 2.51 -22.34
N ILE A 84 2.03 1.43 -23.08
CA ILE A 84 2.83 1.05 -24.23
C ILE A 84 2.11 1.54 -25.48
N VAL A 85 2.75 2.44 -26.23
CA VAL A 85 2.18 3.08 -27.42
C VAL A 85 2.89 2.56 -28.67
N ALA A 86 2.10 2.06 -29.61
CA ALA A 86 2.57 1.70 -30.95
C ALA A 86 1.58 2.25 -31.98
N GLU A 87 2.09 2.74 -33.12
CA GLU A 87 1.24 3.33 -34.18
C GLU A 87 0.25 4.39 -33.65
N GLU A 88 0.71 5.28 -32.77
CA GLU A 88 -0.10 6.36 -32.15
C GLU A 88 -1.28 5.86 -31.29
N ARG A 89 -1.30 4.57 -30.91
CA ARG A 89 -2.35 3.96 -30.10
C ARG A 89 -1.76 3.20 -28.92
N VAL A 90 -2.50 3.17 -27.80
CA VAL A 90 -2.13 2.35 -26.64
C VAL A 90 -2.45 0.90 -26.95
N ILE A 91 -1.42 0.05 -27.00
CA ILE A 91 -1.56 -1.40 -27.27
C ILE A 91 -1.50 -2.23 -25.99
N ALA A 92 -0.96 -1.67 -24.91
CA ALA A 92 -0.95 -2.31 -23.60
C ALA A 92 -0.82 -1.28 -22.48
N LEU A 93 -1.25 -1.66 -21.28
CA LEU A 93 -0.96 -0.96 -20.02
C LEU A 93 -0.18 -1.87 -19.09
N VAL A 94 0.90 -1.34 -18.52
CA VAL A 94 1.69 -2.00 -17.48
C VAL A 94 1.44 -1.32 -16.15
N VAL A 95 1.17 -2.13 -15.12
CA VAL A 95 0.95 -1.68 -13.75
C VAL A 95 2.04 -2.26 -12.86
N ILE A 96 2.73 -1.42 -12.08
CA ILE A 96 3.91 -1.83 -11.30
C ILE A 96 3.81 -1.28 -9.88
N ALA A 97 4.01 -2.13 -8.87
CA ALA A 97 4.21 -1.70 -7.49
C ALA A 97 5.71 -1.74 -7.14
N LEU A 98 6.22 -0.66 -6.56
CA LEU A 98 7.64 -0.53 -6.21
C LEU A 98 7.83 -0.34 -4.70
N SER A 99 8.92 -0.87 -4.17
CA SER A 99 9.42 -0.59 -2.83
C SER A 99 10.91 -0.26 -2.88
N ILE A 100 11.37 0.64 -2.03
CA ILE A 100 12.76 1.04 -1.95
C ILE A 100 13.37 0.41 -0.70
N GLU A 101 14.44 -0.36 -0.89
CA GLU A 101 15.26 -0.86 0.20
C GLU A 101 16.20 0.25 0.66
N VAL A 102 16.12 0.58 1.94
CA VAL A 102 16.86 1.68 2.55
C VAL A 102 17.65 1.25 3.77
N ALA A 103 18.68 2.02 4.11
CA ALA A 103 19.36 1.87 5.38
C ALA A 103 18.38 2.10 6.55
N ALA A 104 18.60 1.41 7.68
CA ALA A 104 17.76 1.56 8.86
C ALA A 104 17.58 3.01 9.32
N GLY A 105 16.36 3.35 9.73
CA GLY A 105 15.94 4.69 10.14
C GLY A 105 15.84 5.70 9.00
N LYS A 106 15.92 5.29 7.73
CA LYS A 106 15.85 6.22 6.57
C LYS A 106 14.55 6.16 5.79
N THR A 107 13.58 5.35 6.20
CA THR A 107 12.29 5.21 5.53
C THR A 107 11.54 6.56 5.43
N GLU A 108 11.55 7.38 6.49
CA GLU A 108 10.91 8.70 6.49
C GLU A 108 11.49 9.65 5.42
N ALA A 109 12.80 9.58 5.17
CA ALA A 109 13.46 10.41 4.17
C ALA A 109 13.00 10.08 2.74
N VAL A 110 12.58 8.82 2.50
CA VAL A 110 11.96 8.42 1.23
C VAL A 110 10.62 9.11 1.07
N PHE A 111 9.74 9.00 2.06
CA PHE A 111 8.38 9.53 2.00
C PHE A 111 8.35 11.06 1.87
N LEU A 112 9.26 11.77 2.54
CA LEU A 112 9.36 13.23 2.42
C LEU A 112 9.68 13.70 0.99
N ARG A 113 10.39 12.87 0.21
CA ARG A 113 10.77 13.16 -1.18
C ARG A 113 10.05 12.26 -2.19
N GLU A 114 9.05 11.50 -1.75
CA GLU A 114 8.34 10.54 -2.58
C GLU A 114 7.78 11.17 -3.87
N PRO A 115 7.18 12.38 -3.87
CA PRO A 115 6.71 12.99 -5.10
C PRO A 115 7.80 13.16 -6.16
N LYS A 116 9.03 13.50 -5.74
CA LYS A 116 10.16 13.66 -6.66
C LYS A 116 10.71 12.33 -7.14
N VAL A 117 10.82 11.35 -6.25
CA VAL A 117 11.27 9.99 -6.58
C VAL A 117 10.30 9.34 -7.57
N ARG A 118 8.99 9.51 -7.33
CA ARG A 118 7.92 9.00 -8.19
C ARG A 118 7.98 9.59 -9.60
N ASP A 119 8.19 10.90 -9.71
CA ASP A 119 8.41 11.60 -10.99
C ASP A 119 9.58 10.99 -11.77
N SER A 120 10.74 10.85 -11.13
CA SER A 120 11.91 10.28 -11.79
C SER A 120 11.76 8.78 -12.12
N PHE A 121 11.09 8.00 -11.27
CA PHE A 121 10.80 6.58 -11.54
C PHE A 121 9.83 6.42 -12.72
N LEU A 122 8.79 7.26 -12.81
CA LEU A 122 7.90 7.28 -13.96
C LEU A 122 8.67 7.51 -15.26
N GLN A 123 9.63 8.45 -15.27
CA GLN A 123 10.47 8.68 -16.43
C GLN A 123 11.27 7.43 -16.83
N VAL A 124 11.93 6.76 -15.87
CA VAL A 124 12.67 5.51 -16.13
C VAL A 124 11.75 4.43 -16.71
N LEU A 125 10.53 4.31 -16.18
CA LEU A 125 9.55 3.35 -16.63
C LEU A 125 9.06 3.65 -18.06
N PHE A 126 8.82 4.92 -18.40
CA PHE A 126 8.46 5.31 -19.78
C PHE A 126 9.62 5.06 -20.74
N ASP A 127 10.85 5.40 -20.36
CA ASP A 127 12.02 5.14 -21.18
C ASP A 127 12.19 3.63 -21.41
N HIS A 128 11.98 2.80 -20.38
CA HIS A 128 12.00 1.35 -20.49
C HIS A 128 10.90 0.81 -21.42
N ALA A 129 9.70 1.38 -21.36
CA ALA A 129 8.61 1.03 -22.27
C ALA A 129 8.94 1.38 -23.73
N ASN A 130 9.51 2.57 -23.96
CA ASN A 130 9.84 3.07 -25.31
C ASN A 130 10.94 2.26 -26.00
N ILE A 131 11.82 1.60 -25.26
CA ILE A 131 12.84 0.68 -25.81
C ILE A 131 12.34 -0.77 -25.93
N GLY A 132 11.04 -1.01 -25.71
CA GLY A 132 10.43 -2.34 -25.78
C GLY A 132 10.71 -3.23 -24.55
N GLY A 133 11.12 -2.64 -23.42
CA GLY A 133 11.48 -3.37 -22.20
C GLY A 133 10.32 -4.14 -21.55
N PHE A 134 9.08 -3.77 -21.88
CA PHE A 134 7.87 -4.49 -21.46
C PHE A 134 7.23 -5.35 -22.56
N GLU A 135 7.89 -5.48 -23.72
CA GLU A 135 7.42 -6.34 -24.81
C GLU A 135 7.85 -7.80 -24.62
N GLY A 136 7.11 -8.73 -25.24
CA GLY A 136 7.42 -10.16 -25.17
C GLY A 136 7.42 -10.73 -23.74
N ASN A 137 8.46 -11.47 -23.37
CA ASN A 137 8.62 -12.04 -22.03
C ASN A 137 9.10 -11.00 -21.02
N PHE A 138 8.23 -10.04 -20.70
CA PHE A 138 8.53 -8.90 -19.83
C PHE A 138 8.88 -9.27 -18.38
N THR A 139 8.58 -10.50 -17.94
CA THR A 139 8.95 -11.03 -16.61
C THR A 139 10.32 -11.72 -16.61
N ASN A 140 11.06 -11.68 -17.73
CA ASN A 140 12.40 -12.21 -17.82
C ASN A 140 13.34 -11.51 -16.81
N ALA A 141 14.13 -12.31 -16.09
CA ALA A 141 15.03 -11.84 -15.04
C ALA A 141 16.09 -10.82 -15.53
N GLU A 142 16.56 -10.93 -16.77
CA GLU A 142 17.49 -9.99 -17.38
C GLU A 142 16.83 -8.64 -17.65
N MET A 143 15.59 -8.64 -18.20
CA MET A 143 14.85 -7.41 -18.49
C MET A 143 14.51 -6.67 -17.20
N LEU A 144 13.97 -7.37 -16.21
CA LEU A 144 13.68 -6.82 -14.89
C LEU A 144 14.96 -6.43 -14.12
N GLY A 145 16.08 -7.11 -14.37
CA GLY A 145 17.39 -6.75 -13.83
C GLY A 145 17.84 -5.36 -14.29
N ARG A 146 17.78 -5.11 -15.60
CA ARG A 146 18.13 -3.80 -16.18
C ARG A 146 17.22 -2.69 -15.65
N LEU A 147 15.91 -2.94 -15.56
CA LEU A 147 14.97 -1.98 -15.00
C LEU A 147 15.27 -1.65 -13.54
N ARG A 148 15.52 -2.66 -12.69
CA ARG A 148 15.90 -2.45 -11.29
C ARG A 148 17.18 -1.63 -11.15
N THR A 149 18.20 -1.89 -11.98
CA THR A 149 19.43 -1.10 -11.99
C THR A 149 19.16 0.37 -12.30
N ALA A 150 18.37 0.67 -13.34
CA ALA A 150 18.04 2.05 -13.70
C ALA A 150 17.23 2.77 -12.60
N LEU A 151 16.24 2.08 -12.01
CA LEU A 151 15.47 2.62 -10.90
C LEU A 151 16.35 2.90 -9.67
N LYS A 152 17.27 1.99 -9.34
CA LYS A 152 18.24 2.16 -8.25
C LYS A 152 19.14 3.37 -8.48
N GLU A 153 19.71 3.52 -9.68
CA GLU A 153 20.57 4.66 -10.01
C GLU A 153 19.85 5.99 -9.82
N VAL A 154 18.61 6.08 -10.29
CA VAL A 154 17.76 7.27 -10.12
C VAL A 154 17.35 7.49 -8.68
N GLY A 155 16.99 6.43 -7.95
CA GLY A 155 16.67 6.52 -6.52
C GLY A 155 17.85 7.03 -5.71
N GLN A 156 19.05 6.51 -5.99
CA GLN A 156 20.30 6.97 -5.37
C GLN A 156 20.68 8.39 -5.75
N ARG A 157 20.38 8.83 -6.98
CA ARG A 157 20.59 10.22 -7.41
C ARG A 157 19.70 11.19 -6.65
N ASP A 158 18.43 10.83 -6.46
CA ASP A 158 17.42 11.74 -5.90
C ASP A 158 17.40 11.72 -4.35
N LEU A 159 17.71 10.58 -3.72
CA LEU A 159 17.68 10.42 -2.26
C LEU A 159 19.08 10.36 -1.64
N GLY A 160 20.07 9.81 -2.34
CA GLY A 160 21.42 9.57 -1.82
C GLY A 160 21.80 8.09 -1.83
N LYS A 161 23.08 7.80 -2.10
CA LYS A 161 23.64 6.44 -2.15
C LYS A 161 23.74 5.77 -0.77
N ASP A 162 23.78 6.57 0.29
CA ASP A 162 23.75 6.13 1.68
C ASP A 162 22.35 5.73 2.13
N ILE A 163 21.31 6.29 1.49
CA ILE A 163 19.91 5.99 1.79
C ILE A 163 19.43 4.77 1.01
N VAL A 164 19.58 4.77 -0.32
CA VAL A 164 18.99 3.75 -1.20
C VAL A 164 19.96 2.61 -1.48
N LYS A 165 19.61 1.41 -1.02
CA LYS A 165 20.38 0.18 -1.23
C LYS A 165 19.92 -0.54 -2.50
N ASP A 166 18.61 -0.67 -2.70
CA ASP A 166 18.02 -1.26 -3.90
C ASP A 166 16.59 -0.78 -4.16
N VAL A 167 16.03 -1.12 -5.33
CA VAL A 167 14.63 -0.93 -5.68
C VAL A 167 14.00 -2.26 -6.06
N LEU A 168 12.92 -2.61 -5.36
CA LEU A 168 12.18 -3.84 -5.50
C LEU A 168 10.95 -3.61 -6.37
N ILE A 169 10.75 -4.51 -7.32
CA ILE A 169 9.50 -4.64 -8.07
C ILE A 169 8.65 -5.65 -7.29
N VAL A 170 7.66 -5.16 -6.56
CA VAL A 170 6.80 -5.97 -5.67
C VAL A 170 5.70 -6.64 -6.46
N GLU A 171 5.18 -5.94 -7.47
CA GLU A 171 4.12 -6.43 -8.35
C GLU A 171 4.34 -5.88 -9.76
N ILE A 172 4.02 -6.70 -10.76
CA ILE A 172 3.97 -6.27 -12.16
C ILE A 172 2.83 -7.01 -12.86
N ALA A 173 2.00 -6.26 -13.56
CA ALA A 173 0.93 -6.76 -14.41
C ALA A 173 0.95 -6.03 -15.76
N ARG A 174 0.53 -6.73 -16.82
CA ARG A 174 0.37 -6.18 -18.17
C ARG A 174 -1.00 -6.57 -18.70
N GLN A 175 -1.69 -5.60 -19.27
CA GLN A 175 -2.97 -5.78 -19.96
C GLN A 175 -2.81 -5.34 -21.41
N ASP A 176 -3.08 -6.24 -22.35
CA ASP A 176 -3.07 -5.96 -23.79
C ASP A 176 -4.45 -5.53 -24.30
N TYR A 177 -4.49 -4.72 -25.37
CA TYR A 177 -5.69 -4.17 -26.00
C TYR A 177 -5.82 -4.56 -27.48
#